data_AF-A0A6N1X2C2-F1
#
_entry.id   AF-A0A6N1X2C2-F1
#
_cell.length_a   1.000
_cell.length_b   1.000
_cell.length_c   1.000
_cell.angle_alpha   90.00
_cell.angle_beta   90.00
_cell.angle_gamma   90.00
#
_symmetry.space_group_name_H-M   'P 1'
#
loop_
_entity.id
_entity.type
_entity.pdbx_description
1 polymer ?
#
loop_
_entity_poly.entity_id
_entity_poly.type
_entity_poly.pdbx_seq_one_letter_code
_entity_poly.pdbx_strand_id
1 'polypeptide(L)'
;MSARVQVDKYFAALERLKVRKKPINNDAVALEAGCGRGSIKKSRPAYAELITAIEAAAKDQAEGEVASDPVPALRQAIGEITRRLDQSLDRELALLHELYDLRAQVKQFEEENRLLKLGRLVQVR
;
A
#
# COMPACT_ATOMS: atom_id res chain seq x y z
N MET A 1 23.73 -22.53 -34.33
CA MET A 1 22.39 -22.61 -33.73
C MET A 1 21.37 -22.44 -34.85
N SER A 2 20.40 -23.34 -35.00
CA SER A 2 19.34 -23.17 -36.00
C SER A 2 18.52 -21.91 -35.66
N ALA A 3 18.08 -21.17 -36.68
CA ALA A 3 17.30 -19.93 -36.52
C ALA A 3 16.05 -20.14 -35.63
N ARG A 4 15.46 -21.33 -35.69
CA ARG A 4 14.29 -21.71 -34.89
C ARG A 4 14.57 -21.75 -33.37
N VAL A 5 15.69 -22.35 -32.98
CA VAL A 5 16.14 -22.42 -31.58
C VAL A 5 16.42 -21.03 -30.99
N GLN A 6 16.84 -20.09 -31.83
CA GLN A 6 17.07 -18.72 -31.40
C GLN A 6 15.76 -17.95 -31.18
N VAL A 7 14.76 -18.16 -32.04
CA VAL A 7 13.43 -17.58 -31.89
C VAL A 7 12.74 -18.09 -30.63
N ASP A 8 12.80 -19.40 -30.37
CA ASP A 8 12.21 -20.01 -29.17
C ASP A 8 12.80 -19.42 -27.87
N LYS A 9 14.12 -19.13 -27.87
CA LYS A 9 14.78 -18.45 -26.74
C LYS A 9 14.26 -17.04 -26.52
N TYR A 10 13.98 -16.29 -27.59
CA TYR A 10 13.41 -14.96 -27.47
C TYR A 10 11.97 -14.98 -26.97
N PHE A 11 11.15 -15.95 -27.40
CA PHE A 11 9.81 -16.13 -26.84
C PHE A 11 9.86 -16.48 -25.35
N ALA A 12 10.75 -17.40 -24.95
CA ALA A 12 10.95 -17.70 -23.53
C ALA A 12 11.42 -16.49 -22.71
N ALA A 13 12.23 -15.61 -23.31
CA ALA A 13 12.65 -14.36 -22.69
C ALA A 13 11.52 -13.33 -22.58
N LEU A 14 10.66 -13.23 -23.60
CA LEU A 14 9.46 -12.38 -23.58
C LEU A 14 8.53 -12.76 -22.42
N GLU A 15 8.27 -14.06 -22.22
CA GLU A 15 7.44 -14.53 -21.11
C GLU A 15 8.04 -14.20 -19.74
N ARG A 16 9.37 -14.31 -19.59
CA ARG A 16 10.06 -13.88 -18.35
C ARG A 16 9.90 -12.39 -18.09
N LEU A 17 9.93 -11.56 -19.13
CA LEU A 17 9.76 -10.11 -18.99
C LEU A 17 8.31 -9.73 -18.63
N LYS A 18 7.32 -10.39 -19.22
CA LYS A 18 5.90 -10.24 -18.85
C LYS A 18 5.67 -10.53 -17.36
N VAL A 19 6.20 -11.65 -16.85
CA VAL A 19 6.07 -12.03 -15.43
C VAL A 19 6.73 -10.99 -14.51
N ARG A 20 7.89 -10.45 -14.91
CA ARG A 20 8.65 -9.49 -14.10
C ARG A 20 8.13 -8.04 -14.21
N LYS A 21 7.11 -7.78 -15.03
CA LYS A 21 6.59 -6.44 -15.33
C LYS A 21 7.70 -5.44 -15.69
N LYS A 22 8.77 -5.90 -16.33
CA LYS A 22 9.86 -5.04 -16.81
C LYS A 22 9.49 -4.46 -18.18
N PRO A 23 10.06 -3.31 -18.58
CA PRO A 23 9.73 -2.71 -19.87
C PRO A 23 10.01 -3.68 -21.02
N ILE A 24 8.98 -3.99 -21.80
CA ILE A 24 9.05 -4.92 -22.93
C ILE A 24 9.43 -4.14 -24.19
N ASN A 25 10.59 -4.46 -24.76
CA ASN A 25 11.02 -3.99 -26.08
C ASN A 25 11.98 -5.00 -26.73
N ASN A 26 12.27 -4.83 -28.02
CA ASN A 26 13.14 -5.76 -28.77
C ASN A 26 14.53 -5.92 -28.14
N ASP A 27 15.11 -4.84 -27.60
CA ASP A 27 16.43 -4.89 -26.98
C ASP A 27 16.41 -5.56 -25.60
N ALA A 28 15.35 -5.39 -24.83
CA ALA A 28 15.12 -6.01 -23.54
C ALA A 28 14.95 -7.51 -23.70
N VAL A 29 14.17 -7.95 -24.69
CA VAL A 29 13.99 -9.37 -25.03
C VAL A 29 15.31 -9.99 -25.51
N ALA A 30 16.07 -9.26 -26.33
CA ALA A 30 17.38 -9.71 -26.78
C ALA A 30 18.36 -9.88 -25.60
N LEU A 31 18.39 -8.91 -24.68
CA LEU A 31 19.26 -8.91 -23.50
C LEU A 31 18.87 -10.02 -22.52
N GLU A 32 17.58 -10.21 -22.25
CA GLU A 32 17.08 -11.27 -21.36
C GLU A 32 17.34 -12.67 -21.94
N ALA A 33 17.37 -12.83 -23.27
CA ALA A 33 17.79 -14.06 -23.94
C ALA A 33 19.32 -14.26 -24.00
N GLY A 34 20.11 -13.37 -23.38
CA GLY A 34 21.57 -13.43 -23.35
C GLY A 34 22.25 -12.99 -24.66
N CYS A 35 21.54 -12.25 -25.51
CA CYS A 35 22.07 -11.69 -26.76
C CYS A 35 22.36 -10.20 -26.63
N GLY A 36 23.22 -9.66 -27.50
CA GLY A 36 23.49 -8.22 -27.55
C GLY A 36 22.26 -7.41 -27.98
N ARG A 37 22.18 -6.14 -27.57
CA ARG A 37 21.17 -5.20 -28.07
C ARG A 37 21.23 -5.12 -29.61
N GLY A 38 20.09 -4.99 -30.27
CA GLY A 38 20.00 -5.01 -31.74
C GLY A 38 20.10 -6.40 -32.40
N SER A 39 20.14 -7.49 -31.62
CA SER A 39 20.16 -8.86 -32.19
C SER A 39 18.83 -9.24 -32.89
N ILE A 40 17.72 -8.62 -32.48
CA ILE A 40 16.40 -8.78 -33.10
C ILE A 40 16.24 -7.70 -34.16
N LYS A 41 16.42 -8.07 -35.44
CA LYS A 41 16.32 -7.15 -36.59
C LYS A 41 14.98 -7.30 -37.31
N LYS A 42 14.28 -6.19 -37.55
CA LYS A 42 12.99 -6.15 -38.28
C LYS A 42 13.05 -6.68 -39.71
N SER A 43 14.22 -6.62 -40.35
CA SER A 43 14.41 -7.11 -41.72
C SER A 43 14.45 -8.65 -41.84
N ARG A 44 14.53 -9.38 -40.73
CA ARG A 44 14.59 -10.85 -40.76
C ARG A 44 13.16 -11.41 -40.69
N PRO A 45 12.68 -12.15 -41.71
CA PRO A 45 11.31 -12.67 -41.72
C PRO A 45 11.05 -13.66 -40.57
N ALA A 46 12.07 -14.40 -40.12
CA ALA A 46 11.97 -15.31 -38.98
C ALA A 46 11.62 -14.61 -37.64
N TYR A 47 11.76 -13.29 -37.55
CA TYR A 47 11.44 -12.51 -36.35
C TYR A 47 10.13 -11.75 -36.46
N ALA A 48 9.42 -11.81 -37.59
CA ALA A 48 8.19 -11.05 -37.79
C ALA A 48 7.13 -11.35 -36.72
N GLU A 49 6.85 -12.64 -36.48
CA GLU A 49 5.91 -13.10 -35.45
C GLU A 49 6.33 -12.69 -34.04
N LEU A 50 7.63 -12.83 -33.73
CA LEU A 50 8.19 -12.41 -32.45
C LEU A 50 8.03 -10.91 -32.22
N ILE A 51 8.35 -10.08 -33.22
CA ILE A 51 8.23 -8.61 -33.12
C ILE A 51 6.77 -8.23 -32.88
N THR A 52 5.82 -8.85 -33.59
CA THR A 52 4.39 -8.59 -33.35
C THR A 52 3.96 -8.97 -31.94
N ALA A 53 4.47 -10.08 -31.39
CA ALA A 53 4.18 -10.50 -30.02
C ALA A 53 4.81 -9.55 -28.97
N ILE A 54 6.00 -9.02 -29.25
CA ILE A 54 6.66 -8.02 -28.39
C ILE A 54 5.87 -6.70 -28.40
N GLU A 55 5.44 -6.24 -29.57
CA GLU A 55 4.65 -5.00 -29.70
C GLU A 55 3.28 -5.13 -29.03
N ALA A 56 2.60 -6.27 -29.16
CA ALA A 56 1.36 -6.54 -28.44
C ALA A 56 1.58 -6.53 -26.92
N ALA A 57 2.59 -7.26 -26.42
CA ALA A 57 2.88 -7.30 -25.00
C ALA A 57 3.31 -5.94 -24.41
N ALA A 58 4.01 -5.11 -25.20
CA ALA A 58 4.38 -3.75 -24.80
C ALA A 58 3.15 -2.83 -24.72
N LYS A 59 2.17 -2.99 -25.62
CA LYS A 59 0.89 -2.28 -25.54
C LYS A 59 0.08 -2.72 -24.32
N ASP A 60 -0.04 -4.03 -24.10
CA ASP A 60 -0.75 -4.57 -22.92
C ASP A 60 -0.14 -4.06 -21.61
N GLN A 61 1.20 -3.96 -21.55
CA GLN A 61 1.90 -3.38 -20.39
C GLN A 61 1.60 -1.90 -20.21
N ALA A 62 1.59 -1.11 -21.29
CA ALA A 62 1.28 0.31 -21.23
C ALA A 62 -0.17 0.58 -20.84
N GLU A 63 -1.11 -0.25 -21.32
CA GLU A 63 -2.53 -0.16 -20.96
C GLU A 63 -2.79 -0.60 -19.50
N GLY A 64 -2.07 -1.60 -19.01
CA GLY A 64 -2.14 -2.04 -17.61
C GLY A 64 -1.50 -1.09 -16.60
N GLU A 65 -0.58 -0.22 -17.02
CA GLU A 65 0.06 0.80 -16.17
C GLU A 65 -0.78 2.09 -16.02
N VAL A 66 -1.88 2.26 -16.76
CA VAL A 66 -2.85 3.36 -16.54
C VAL A 66 -3.77 3.09 -15.33
N ALA A 67 -3.30 2.29 -14.37
CA ALA A 67 -3.91 2.24 -13.05
C ALA A 67 -3.62 3.57 -12.35
N SER A 68 -4.62 4.45 -12.33
CA SER A 68 -4.63 5.75 -11.63
C SER A 68 -3.71 5.74 -10.41
N ASP A 69 -2.76 6.68 -10.35
CA ASP A 69 -1.83 6.83 -9.23
C ASP A 69 -2.63 6.76 -7.90
N PRO A 70 -2.42 5.73 -7.06
CA PRO A 70 -3.18 5.57 -5.82
C PRO A 70 -2.67 6.50 -4.72
N VAL A 71 -1.53 7.18 -4.93
CA VAL A 71 -0.88 8.03 -3.92
C VAL A 71 -1.80 9.12 -3.36
N PRO A 72 -2.60 9.87 -4.15
CA PRO A 72 -3.50 10.88 -3.61
C PRO A 72 -4.58 10.28 -2.70
N ALA A 73 -5.19 9.16 -3.10
CA ALA A 73 -6.21 8.47 -2.31
C ALA A 73 -5.63 7.92 -1.00
N LEU A 74 -4.41 7.36 -1.05
CA LEU A 74 -3.71 6.89 0.14
C LEU A 74 -3.35 8.04 1.09
N ARG A 75 -2.92 9.19 0.57
CA ARG A 75 -2.66 10.39 1.40
C ARG A 75 -3.92 10.88 2.10
N GLN A 76 -5.05 10.90 1.40
CA GLN A 76 -6.33 11.27 2.00
C GLN A 76 -6.75 10.29 3.09
N ALA A 77 -6.60 8.98 2.85
CA ALA A 77 -6.90 7.95 3.83
C ALA A 77 -6.05 8.07 5.10
N ILE A 78 -4.74 8.34 4.95
CA ILE A 78 -3.84 8.59 6.09
C ILE A 78 -4.33 9.80 6.90
N GLY A 79 -4.65 10.92 6.23
CA GLY A 79 -5.14 12.12 6.90
C GLY A 79 -6.44 11.88 7.70
N GLU A 80 -7.38 11.13 7.12
CA GLU A 80 -8.63 10.78 7.79
C GLU A 80 -8.41 9.84 8.99
N ILE A 81 -7.50 8.86 8.87
CA ILE A 81 -7.15 7.94 9.96
C ILE A 81 -6.49 8.71 11.10
N THR A 82 -5.52 9.59 10.82
CA THR A 82 -4.87 10.42 11.83
C THR A 82 -5.88 11.28 12.57
N ARG A 83 -6.78 11.95 11.83
CA ARG A 83 -7.83 12.79 12.42
C ARG A 83 -8.74 12.01 13.36
N ARG A 84 -9.14 10.79 12.97
CA ARG A 84 -9.98 9.92 13.82
C ARG A 84 -9.25 9.44 15.07
N LEU A 85 -7.95 9.13 14.92
CA LEU A 85 -7.11 8.71 16.04
C LEU A 85 -6.99 9.84 17.07
N ASP A 86 -6.68 11.05 16.63
CA ASP A 86 -6.56 12.22 17.51
C ASP A 86 -7.87 12.48 18.26
N GLN A 87 -9.00 12.45 17.54
CA GLN A 87 -10.33 12.62 18.15
C GLN A 87 -10.68 11.52 19.16
N SER A 88 -10.25 10.28 18.94
CA SER A 88 -10.46 9.19 19.89
C SER A 88 -9.61 9.39 21.14
N LEU A 89 -8.35 9.76 20.96
CA LEU A 89 -7.40 10.01 22.05
C LEU A 89 -7.87 11.16 22.95
N ASP A 90 -8.31 12.27 22.35
CA ASP A 90 -8.82 13.43 23.10
C ASP A 90 -10.03 13.05 23.97
N ARG A 91 -10.95 12.23 23.44
CA ARG A 91 -12.11 11.73 24.19
C ARG A 91 -11.69 10.82 25.33
N GLU A 92 -10.77 9.90 25.09
CA GLU A 92 -10.26 8.99 26.13
C GLU A 92 -9.57 9.76 27.26
N LEU A 93 -8.76 10.77 26.93
CA LEU A 93 -8.13 11.63 27.93
C LEU A 93 -9.17 12.41 28.75
N ALA A 94 -10.18 13.00 28.10
CA ALA A 94 -11.25 13.71 28.79
C ALA A 94 -12.03 12.78 29.75
N LEU A 95 -12.37 11.56 29.29
CA LEU A 95 -13.06 10.57 30.12
C LEU A 95 -12.19 10.09 31.30
N LEU A 96 -10.88 9.95 31.10
CA LEU A 96 -9.97 9.61 32.19
C LEU A 96 -9.95 10.72 33.25
N HIS A 97 -9.87 11.99 32.85
CA HIS A 97 -9.96 13.12 33.76
C HIS A 97 -11.27 13.12 34.55
N GLU A 98 -12.41 12.96 33.86
CA GLU A 98 -13.72 12.89 34.51
C GLU A 98 -13.81 11.73 35.50
N LEU A 99 -13.28 10.55 35.15
CA LEU A 99 -13.22 9.39 36.05
C LEU A 99 -12.37 9.66 37.29
N TYR A 100 -11.26 10.39 37.17
CA TYR A 100 -10.44 10.78 38.32
C TYR A 100 -11.21 11.72 39.26
N ASP A 101 -11.88 12.73 38.70
CA ASP A 101 -12.67 13.69 39.47
C ASP A 101 -13.84 13.02 40.18
N LEU A 102 -14.58 12.16 39.47
CA LEU A 102 -15.68 11.38 40.04
C LEU A 102 -15.21 10.44 41.15
N ARG A 103 -14.06 9.77 40.98
CA ARG A 103 -13.48 8.93 42.05
C ARG A 103 -13.10 9.74 43.28
N ALA A 104 -12.61 10.96 43.11
CA ALA A 104 -12.29 11.85 44.23
C ALA A 104 -13.57 12.29 44.95
N GLN A 105 -14.61 12.69 44.22
CA GLN A 105 -15.91 13.07 44.78
C GLN A 105 -16.58 11.91 45.52
N VAL A 106 -16.57 10.70 44.95
CA VAL A 106 -17.12 9.50 45.61
C VAL A 106 -16.43 9.24 46.95
N LYS A 107 -15.08 9.28 46.98
CA LYS A 107 -14.34 9.11 48.24
C LYS A 107 -14.69 10.18 49.27
N GLN A 108 -14.85 11.43 48.83
CA GLN A 108 -15.26 12.51 49.72
C GLN A 108 -16.65 12.26 50.31
N PHE A 109 -17.64 11.94 49.46
CA PHE A 109 -19.00 11.65 49.91
C PHE A 109 -19.08 10.39 50.79
N GLU A 110 -18.24 9.38 50.56
CA GLU A 110 -18.14 8.21 51.42
C GLU A 110 -17.67 8.58 52.83
N GLU A 111 -16.65 9.44 52.95
CA GLU A 111 -16.15 9.89 54.24
C GLU A 111 -17.15 10.83 54.94
N GLU A 112 -17.79 11.75 54.21
CA GLU A 112 -18.87 12.58 54.75
C GLU A 112 -20.04 11.72 55.26
N ASN A 113 -20.47 10.71 54.49
CA ASN A 113 -21.49 9.76 54.94
C ASN A 113 -21.06 8.98 56.18
N ARG A 114 -19.79 8.58 56.27
CA ARG A 114 -19.24 7.90 57.44
C ARG A 114 -19.29 8.79 58.68
N LEU A 115 -18.86 10.05 58.54
CA LEU A 115 -18.90 11.04 59.62
C LEU A 115 -20.33 11.36 60.07
N LEU A 116 -21.27 11.45 59.12
CA LEU A 116 -22.71 11.58 59.41
C LEU A 116 -23.24 10.41 60.23
N LYS A 117 -22.94 9.17 59.82
CA LYS A 117 -23.36 7.96 60.55
C LYS A 117 -22.79 7.88 61.96
N LEU A 118 -21.61 8.46 62.18
CA LEU A 118 -20.98 8.57 63.50
C LEU A 118 -21.48 9.76 64.33
N GLY A 119 -22.39 10.59 63.80
CA GLY A 119 -22.91 11.79 64.45
C GLY A 119 -21.87 12.92 64.58
N ARG A 120 -20.82 12.90 63.77
CA ARG A 120 -19.66 13.81 63.85
C ARG A 120 -19.62 14.87 62.74
N LEU A 121 -20.61 14.90 61.85
CA LEU A 121 -20.62 15.89 60.78
C LEU A 121 -20.97 17.27 61.34
N VAL A 122 -20.07 18.24 61.15
CA VAL A 122 -20.33 19.65 61.48
C VAL A 122 -21.00 20.29 60.26
N GLN A 123 -22.23 20.77 60.41
CA GLN A 123 -22.86 21.61 59.38
C GLN A 123 -22.06 22.90 59.23
N VAL A 124 -21.50 23.13 58.04
CA VAL A 124 -20.98 24.45 57.67
C VAL A 124 -22.21 25.33 57.37
N ARG A 125 -22.37 26.41 58.14
CA ARG A 125 -23.41 27.43 57.94
C ARG A 125 -23.17 28.23 56.66
#